data_AF-A0A401QFI6-F1
#
_entry.id   AF-A0A401QFI6-F1
#
_cell.length_a   1.000
_cell.length_b   1.000
_cell.length_c   1.000
_cell.angle_alpha   90.00
_cell.angle_beta   90.00
_cell.angle_gamma   90.00
#
_symmetry.space_group_name_H-M   'P 1'
#
loop_
_entity.id
_entity.type
_entity.pdbx_description
1 polymer ?
#
loop_
_entity_poly.entity_id
_entity_poly.type
_entity_poly.pdbx_seq_one_letter_code
_entity_poly.pdbx_strand_id
1 'polypeptide(L)' 'MFSWLGRDDRGKKDPEVFHTVTDGLKKLYRTKLLPLEEHYRFHDFHSPALEEADFDNKPMLLLVGQYSTGKTTFI' A
#
# COMPACT_ATOMS: atom_id res chain seq x y z
N MET A 1 -39.07 -13.69 14.90
CA MET A 1 -38.46 -12.77 15.88
C MET A 1 -37.00 -13.16 16.07
N PHE A 2 -36.10 -12.25 15.71
CA PHE A 2 -34.68 -12.14 16.09
C PHE A 2 -33.80 -13.41 16.15
N SER A 3 -33.26 -13.80 14.98
CA SER A 3 -32.14 -14.74 14.82
C SER A 3 -30.76 -14.05 14.99
N TRP A 4 -30.62 -13.16 15.97
CA TRP A 4 -29.39 -12.36 16.17
C TRP A 4 -28.50 -12.85 17.33
N LEU A 5 -28.90 -13.91 18.06
CA LEU A 5 -28.18 -14.35 19.26
C LEU A 5 -27.12 -15.44 19.04
N GLY A 6 -26.67 -15.68 17.79
CA GLY A 6 -25.88 -16.89 17.46
C GLY A 6 -24.64 -16.71 16.59
N ARG A 7 -24.19 -15.50 16.29
CA ARG A 7 -22.92 -15.29 15.58
C ARG A 7 -22.02 -14.40 16.40
N ASP A 8 -21.38 -15.03 17.37
CA ASP A 8 -20.10 -14.57 17.87
C ASP A 8 -19.07 -14.79 16.75
N ASP A 9 -19.12 -13.94 15.72
CA ASP A 9 -18.09 -13.81 14.68
C ASP A 9 -16.90 -13.05 15.26
N ARG A 10 -16.40 -13.52 16.40
CA ARG A 10 -15.03 -13.23 16.85
C ARG A 10 -14.13 -13.99 15.92
N GLY A 11 -13.99 -13.40 14.73
CA GLY A 11 -13.38 -13.97 13.56
C GLY A 11 -12.12 -14.72 13.94
N LYS A 12 -12.13 -16.03 13.69
CA LYS A 12 -10.91 -16.74 13.33
C LYS A 12 -10.39 -16.02 12.09
N LYS A 13 -9.62 -14.94 12.29
CA LYS A 13 -8.67 -14.51 11.29
C LYS A 13 -7.67 -15.64 11.24
N ASP A 14 -7.91 -16.59 10.33
CA ASP A 14 -6.84 -17.48 9.92
C ASP A 14 -5.61 -16.60 9.68
N PRO A 15 -4.44 -16.96 10.24
CA PRO A 15 -3.25 -16.16 10.02
C PRO A 15 -3.11 -15.97 8.51
N GLU A 16 -3.16 -14.74 8.03
CA GLU A 16 -2.95 -14.46 6.60
C GLU A 16 -1.49 -14.79 6.31
N VAL A 17 -1.26 -16.04 5.91
CA VAL A 17 0.05 -16.50 5.51
C VAL A 17 0.33 -15.92 4.14
N PHE A 18 1.13 -14.86 4.10
CA PHE A 18 1.62 -14.28 2.87
C PHE A 18 2.89 -14.98 2.42
N HIS A 19 3.04 -15.19 1.11
CA HIS A 19 4.27 -15.71 0.53
C HIS A 19 5.41 -14.69 0.63
N THR A 20 5.11 -13.40 0.47
CA THR A 20 6.05 -12.29 0.66
C THR A 20 5.42 -11.15 1.45
N VAL A 21 6.26 -10.30 2.06
CA VAL A 21 5.79 -9.08 2.74
C VAL A 21 5.13 -8.12 1.75
N THR A 22 5.66 -8.02 0.53
CA THR A 22 5.11 -7.18 -0.54
C THR A 22 3.66 -7.55 -0.87
N ASP A 23 3.36 -8.85 -0.97
CA ASP A 23 2.00 -9.34 -1.21
C ASP A 23 1.04 -8.94 -0.07
N GLY A 24 1.53 -9.03 1.17
CA GLY A 24 0.78 -8.61 2.35
C GLY A 24 0.45 -7.12 2.34
N LEU A 25 1.43 -6.27 2.01
CA LEU A 25 1.25 -4.82 1.90
C LEU A 25 0.29 -4.45 0.77
N LYS A 26 0.43 -5.08 -0.41
CA LYS A 26 -0.47 -4.88 -1.55
C LYS A 26 -1.91 -5.24 -1.19
N LYS A 27 -2.13 -6.36 -0.49
CA LYS A 27 -3.46 -6.77 -0.01
C LYS A 27 -4.02 -5.80 1.03
N LEU A 28 -3.21 -5.37 2.00
CA LEU A 28 -3.65 -4.43 3.03
C LEU A 28 -4.03 -3.06 2.45
N TYR A 29 -3.22 -2.54 1.53
CA TYR A 29 -3.53 -1.29 0.83
C TYR A 29 -4.91 -1.36 0.17
N ARG A 30 -5.15 -2.39 -0.65
CA ARG A 30 -6.42 -2.56 -1.39
C ARG A 30 -7.63 -2.79 -0.49
N THR A 31 -7.46 -3.53 0.60
CA THR A 31 -8.61 -3.94 1.44
C THR A 31 -8.95 -2.95 2.55
N LYS A 32 -7.99 -2.11 2.96
CA LYS A 32 -8.15 -1.21 4.11
C LYS A 32 -7.96 0.26 3.78
N LEU A 33 -6.98 0.59 2.95
CA LEU A 33 -6.53 1.96 2.76
C LEU A 33 -7.21 2.61 1.55
N LEU A 34 -7.18 1.95 0.39
CA LEU A 34 -7.80 2.45 -0.85
C LEU A 34 -9.29 2.84 -0.69
N PRO A 35 -10.16 2.05 -0.02
CA PRO A 35 -11.55 2.47 0.17
C PRO A 35 -11.70 3.76 0.99
N LEU A 36 -10.76 4.03 1.90
CA LEU A 36 -10.75 5.25 2.69
C LEU A 36 -10.26 6.43 1.85
N GLU A 37 -9.21 6.24 1.06
CA GLU A 37 -8.69 7.25 0.12
C GLU A 37 -9.78 7.69 -0.86
N GLU A 38 -10.51 6.74 -1.44
CA GLU A 38 -11.62 7.01 -2.36
C GLU A 38 -12.78 7.72 -1.66
N HIS A 39 -13.17 7.28 -0.46
CA HIS A 39 -14.29 7.86 0.28
C HIS A 39 -14.10 9.36 0.57
N TYR A 40 -12.86 9.76 0.89
CA TYR A 40 -12.51 11.14 1.17
C TYR A 40 -11.86 11.88 -0.02
N ARG A 41 -11.84 11.27 -1.21
CA ARG A 41 -11.24 11.83 -2.43
C ARG A 41 -9.79 12.29 -2.24
N PHE A 42 -9.00 11.52 -1.49
CA PHE A 42 -7.61 11.83 -1.18
C PHE A 42 -6.76 12.10 -2.44
N HIS A 43 -7.07 11.40 -3.53
CA HIS A 43 -6.37 11.49 -4.81
C HIS A 43 -6.47 12.85 -5.51
N ASP A 44 -7.50 13.64 -5.19
CA ASP A 44 -7.67 14.98 -5.73
C ASP A 44 -6.74 16.01 -5.04
N PHE A 45 -6.13 15.65 -3.90
CA PHE A 45 -5.38 16.59 -3.05
C PHE A 45 -3.90 16.25 -2.88
N HIS A 46 -3.55 14.98 -2.72
CA HIS A 46 -2.20 14.60 -2.26
C HIS A 46 -1.47 13.70 -3.26
N SER A 47 -2.00 12.51 -3.52
CA SER A 47 -1.38 11.55 -4.43
C SER A 47 -2.41 10.58 -5.02
N PRO A 48 -2.21 10.12 -6.26
CA PRO A 48 -3.06 9.11 -6.88
C PRO A 48 -3.02 7.77 -6.13
N ALA A 49 -3.96 6.88 -6.44
CA ALA A 49 -3.99 5.52 -5.90
C ALA A 49 -2.75 4.74 -6.35
N LEU A 50 -2.24 3.88 -5.47
CA LEU A 50 -1.07 3.05 -5.79
C LEU A 50 -1.46 1.94 -6.77
N GLU A 51 -0.62 1.77 -7.78
CA GLU A 51 -0.73 0.73 -8.79
C GLU A 51 0.08 -0.51 -8.40
N GLU A 52 -0.03 -1.59 -9.18
CA GLU A 52 0.76 -2.80 -8.92
C GLU A 52 2.26 -2.54 -9.02
N ALA A 53 2.67 -1.71 -9.98
CA ALA A 53 4.06 -1.37 -10.21
C ALA A 53 4.70 -0.70 -8.98
N ASP A 54 3.95 0.05 -8.17
CA ASP A 54 4.47 0.71 -6.97
C ASP A 54 4.94 -0.28 -5.89
N PHE A 55 4.46 -1.52 -5.93
CA PHE A 55 4.90 -2.60 -5.04
C PHE A 55 5.99 -3.48 -5.66
N ASP A 56 5.97 -3.63 -6.99
CA ASP A 56 6.78 -4.61 -7.73
C ASP A 56 8.03 -4.00 -8.38
N ASN A 57 8.14 -2.66 -8.42
CA ASN A 57 9.24 -1.94 -9.04
C ASN A 57 10.58 -2.19 -8.36
N LYS A 58 11.66 -2.14 -9.15
CA LYS A 58 13.03 -2.21 -8.63
C LYS A 58 13.33 -0.99 -7.75
N PRO A 59 14.12 -1.13 -6.66
CA PRO A 59 14.53 0.01 -5.85
C PRO A 59 15.20 1.10 -6.69
N MET A 60 14.81 2.36 -6.44
CA MET A 60 15.32 3.53 -7.17
C MET A 60 16.28 4.35 -6.31
N LEU A 61 17.31 4.90 -6.93
CA LEU A 61 18.26 5.83 -6.30
C LEU A 61 18.12 7.21 -6.95
N LEU A 62 17.78 8.22 -6.14
CA LEU A 62 17.69 9.61 -6.58
C LEU A 62 18.94 10.38 -6.14
N LEU A 63 19.77 10.81 -7.09
CA LEU A 63 20.93 11.65 -6.84
C LEU A 63 20.59 13.13 -7.10
N VAL A 64 20.60 13.93 -6.03
CA VAL A 64 20.32 15.37 -6.10
C VAL A 64 21.55 16.16 -5.67
N GLY A 65 21.81 17.28 -6.34
CA GLY A 65 22.94 18.16 -6.04
C GLY A 65 23.06 19.29 -7.05
N GLN A 66 23.71 20.38 -6.65
CA GLN A 66 23.91 21.57 -7.49
C GLN A 66 24.80 21.28 -8.72
N TYR A 67 24.98 22.28 -9.58
CA TYR A 67 25.88 22.16 -10.73
C TYR A 67 27.30 21.79 -10.27
N SER A 68 28.00 20.97 -11.07
CA SER A 68 29.40 20.57 -10.84
C SER A 68 29.70 19.80 -9.55
N THR A 69 28.69 19.21 -8.89
CA THR A 69 28.89 18.39 -7.67
C THR A 69 29.20 16.91 -7.95
N GLY A 70 29.61 16.55 -9.17
CA GLY A 70 30.04 15.18 -9.51
C GLY A 70 28.93 14.12 -9.62
N LYS A 71 27.65 14.50 -9.74
CA LYS A 71 26.51 13.55 -9.83
C LYS A 71 26.69 12.49 -10.92
N THR A 72 27.09 12.91 -12.12
CA THR A 72 27.30 12.00 -13.25
C THR A 72 28.55 11.15 -13.07
N THR A 73 29.60 11.71 -12.43
CA THR A 73 30.84 10.98 -12.15
C THR A 73 30.68 9.93 -11.06
N PHE A 74 29.70 10.09 -10.17
CA PHE A 74 29.40 9.12 -9.12
C PHE A 74 28.71 7.85 -9.65
N ILE A 75 27.94 7.96 -10.72
CA ILE A 75 27.26 6.83 -11.39
C ILE A 75 28.30 6.04 -12.19
#